data_AF-V2Y0G8-F1
#
_entry.id   AF-V2Y0G8-F1
#
_cell.length_a   1.000
_cell.length_b   1.000
_cell.length_c   1.000
_cell.angle_alpha   90.00
_cell.angle_beta   90.00
_cell.angle_gamma   90.00
#
_symmetry.space_group_name_H-M   'P 1'
#
loop_
_entity.id
_entity.type
_entity.pdbx_description
1 polymer ?
#
loop_
_entity_poly.entity_id
_entity_poly.type
_entity_poly.pdbx_seq_one_letter_code
_entity_poly.pdbx_strand_id
1 'polypeptide(L)'
;MFEAGDQAEVGERGLTLSGRQKARVALAHAVYSRASIILLDDILAALDVHTSNWVVQKCLGGDLVKGRTVVLVTHSVALLQPIAAFVVAVKNDNVIGSSDVNDALSTTDIEAAVTGEMGSTESSEELVEPEVVSAPSMPPGGNSYQKRSQRRAC
;
A
#
# COMPACT_ATOMS: atom_id res chain seq x y z
N MET A 1 -5.53 22.02 -2.84
CA MET A 1 -5.82 21.42 -4.16
C MET A 1 -5.55 22.51 -5.19
N PHE A 2 -4.87 22.22 -6.31
CA PHE A 2 -4.52 23.26 -7.29
C PHE A 2 -5.79 23.79 -7.99
N GLU A 3 -5.94 25.10 -8.10
CA GLU A 3 -7.13 25.72 -8.73
C GLU A 3 -7.27 25.35 -10.21
N ALA A 4 -6.15 25.14 -10.91
CA ALA A 4 -6.10 24.74 -12.31
C ALA A 4 -6.01 23.22 -12.54
N GLY A 5 -6.08 22.39 -11.49
CA GLY A 5 -6.00 20.94 -11.59
C GLY A 5 -4.73 20.46 -12.33
N ASP A 6 -4.91 19.63 -13.36
CA ASP A 6 -3.81 19.07 -14.17
C ASP A 6 -3.07 20.12 -15.02
N GLN A 7 -3.69 21.27 -15.26
CA GLN A 7 -3.10 22.39 -16.00
C GLN A 7 -2.36 23.37 -15.08
N ALA A 8 -2.16 23.01 -13.81
CA ALA A 8 -1.46 23.86 -12.85
C ALA A 8 0.00 24.09 -13.25
N GLU A 9 0.36 25.35 -13.41
CA GLU A 9 1.73 25.75 -13.70
C GLU A 9 2.61 25.59 -12.46
N VAL A 10 3.63 24.74 -12.56
CA VAL A 10 4.50 24.35 -11.43
C VAL A 10 5.71 25.29 -11.29
N GLY A 11 5.89 26.22 -12.23
CA GLY A 11 7.05 27.10 -12.31
C GLY A 11 8.35 26.35 -12.64
N GLU A 12 9.45 27.09 -12.75
CA GLU A 12 10.76 26.53 -13.11
C GLU A 12 11.23 25.48 -12.08
N ARG A 13 11.63 24.29 -12.57
CA ARG A 13 12.11 23.16 -11.74
C ARG A 13 11.13 22.74 -10.62
N GLY A 14 9.84 23.05 -10.78
CA GLY A 14 8.79 22.70 -9.82
C GLY A 14 8.93 23.39 -8.47
N LEU A 15 9.43 24.63 -8.43
CA LEU A 15 9.68 25.38 -7.18
C LEU A 15 8.45 25.54 -6.29
N THR A 16 7.25 25.47 -6.87
CA THR A 16 5.97 25.63 -6.16
C THR A 16 5.49 24.35 -5.46
N LEU A 17 6.12 23.20 -5.70
CA LEU A 17 5.76 21.92 -5.07
C LEU A 17 6.57 21.66 -3.80
N SER A 18 5.90 21.11 -2.80
CA SER A 18 6.58 20.52 -1.63
C SER A 18 7.40 19.30 -2.05
N GLY A 19 8.44 18.96 -1.28
CA GLY A 19 9.28 17.80 -1.56
C GLY A 19 8.48 16.49 -1.70
N ARG A 20 7.46 16.30 -0.84
CA ARG A 20 6.57 15.13 -0.89
C ARG A 20 5.70 15.11 -2.15
N GLN A 21 5.26 16.28 -2.64
CA GLN A 21 4.54 16.37 -3.90
C GLN A 21 5.44 16.01 -5.08
N LYS A 22 6.69 16.50 -5.10
CA LYS A 22 7.67 16.14 -6.13
C LYS A 22 7.92 14.63 -6.17
N ALA A 23 8.05 13.99 -5.01
CA ALA A 23 8.21 12.54 -4.93
C ALA A 23 7.02 11.78 -5.53
N ARG A 24 5.78 12.20 -5.25
CA ARG A 24 4.57 11.59 -5.83
C ARG A 24 4.50 11.76 -7.34
N VAL A 25 4.86 12.95 -7.84
CA VAL A 25 4.91 13.22 -9.29
C VAL A 25 6.00 12.37 -9.96
N ALA A 26 7.17 12.25 -9.35
CA ALA A 26 8.26 11.40 -9.86
C ALA A 26 7.87 9.92 -9.90
N LEU A 27 7.20 9.42 -8.86
CA LEU A 27 6.65 8.06 -8.84
C LEU A 27 5.63 7.86 -9.97
N ALA A 28 4.69 8.80 -10.14
CA ALA A 28 3.71 8.74 -11.21
C ALA A 28 4.41 8.72 -12.58
N HIS A 29 5.41 9.57 -12.81
CA HIS A 29 6.19 9.58 -14.05
C HIS A 29 6.88 8.24 -14.31
N ALA A 30 7.47 7.61 -13.29
CA ALA A 30 8.12 6.31 -13.41
C ALA A 30 7.12 5.20 -13.77
N VAL A 31 5.96 5.17 -13.12
CA VAL A 31 4.95 4.12 -13.32
C VAL A 31 4.21 4.29 -14.65
N TYR A 32 3.86 5.52 -15.04
CA TYR A 32 3.20 5.80 -16.33
C TYR A 32 4.14 5.74 -17.53
N SER A 33 5.45 5.65 -17.30
CA SER A 33 6.42 5.43 -18.37
C SER A 33 6.19 4.10 -19.08
N ARG A 34 6.47 4.05 -20.39
CA ARG A 34 6.44 2.82 -21.19
C ARG A 34 7.68 1.94 -21.01
N ALA A 35 8.56 2.28 -20.07
CA ALA A 35 9.78 1.52 -19.80
C ALA A 35 9.45 0.09 -19.34
N SER A 36 10.21 -0.89 -19.84
CA SER A 36 10.13 -2.29 -19.42
C SER A 36 10.78 -2.54 -18.06
N ILE A 37 11.73 -1.68 -17.67
CA ILE A 37 12.45 -1.72 -16.40
C ILE A 37 12.22 -0.39 -15.68
N ILE A 38 11.77 -0.46 -14.44
CA ILE A 38 11.54 0.70 -13.57
C ILE A 38 12.53 0.61 -12.41
N LEU A 39 13.30 1.69 -12.22
CA LEU A 39 14.21 1.84 -11.09
C LEU A 39 13.62 2.85 -10.13
N LEU A 40 13.47 2.47 -8.87
CA LEU A 40 12.95 3.32 -7.81
C LEU A 40 14.00 3.40 -6.69
N ASP A 41 14.37 4.62 -6.31
CA ASP A 41 15.35 4.88 -5.25
C ASP A 41 14.66 5.56 -4.07
N ASP A 42 14.41 4.78 -3.02
CA ASP A 42 13.83 5.17 -1.73
C ASP A 42 12.60 6.10 -1.78
N ILE A 43 11.74 5.91 -2.78
CA ILE A 43 10.57 6.78 -3.01
C ILE A 43 9.50 6.66 -1.91
N LEU A 44 9.51 5.56 -1.15
CA LEU A 44 8.55 5.31 -0.08
C LEU A 44 8.85 6.13 1.18
N ALA A 45 10.11 6.52 1.39
CA ALA A 45 10.55 7.34 2.52
C ALA A 45 9.91 8.74 2.56
N ALA A 46 9.58 9.28 1.38
CA ALA A 46 8.97 10.59 1.23
C ALA A 46 7.45 10.59 1.46
N LEU A 47 6.84 9.41 1.63
CA LEU A 47 5.41 9.22 1.75
C LEU A 47 5.02 8.87 3.20
N ASP A 48 3.79 9.21 3.55
CA ASP A 48 3.21 8.79 4.83
C ASP A 48 2.96 7.28 4.84
N VAL A 49 3.09 6.62 6.00
CA VAL A 49 2.95 5.15 6.15
C VAL A 49 1.67 4.61 5.51
N HIS A 50 0.53 5.29 5.71
CA HIS A 50 -0.73 4.85 5.12
C HIS A 50 -0.71 4.98 3.59
N THR A 51 -0.15 6.09 3.08
CA THR A 51 0.00 6.31 1.64
C THR A 51 0.97 5.30 1.02
N SER A 52 2.08 5.01 1.67
CA SER A 52 3.09 4.05 1.21
C SER A 52 2.50 2.66 1.07
N ASN A 53 1.75 2.18 2.07
CA ASN A 53 1.09 0.88 2.00
C ASN A 53 0.08 0.84 0.85
N TRP A 54 -0.73 1.89 0.70
CA TRP A 54 -1.67 2.00 -0.42
C TRP A 54 -0.96 1.96 -1.79
N VAL A 55 0.14 2.71 -1.93
CA VAL A 55 0.95 2.73 -3.16
C VAL A 55 1.55 1.34 -3.43
N VAL A 56 2.11 0.68 -2.44
CA VAL A 56 2.68 -0.66 -2.61
C VAL A 56 1.60 -1.64 -3.07
N GLN A 57 0.45 -1.69 -2.40
CA GLN A 57 -0.60 -2.64 -2.71
C GLN A 57 -1.31 -2.36 -4.04
N LYS A 58 -1.60 -1.09 -4.35
CA LYS A 58 -2.40 -0.71 -5.52
C LYS A 58 -1.57 -0.38 -6.75
N CYS A 59 -0.40 0.23 -6.58
CA CYS A 59 0.45 0.68 -7.68
C CYS A 59 1.45 -0.40 -8.06
N LEU A 60 2.25 -0.87 -7.10
CA LEU A 60 3.31 -1.86 -7.33
C LEU A 60 2.79 -3.31 -7.34
N GLY A 61 1.75 -3.61 -6.56
CA GLY A 61 1.06 -4.92 -6.60
C GLY A 61 -0.07 -5.00 -7.64
N GLY A 62 -0.40 -3.89 -8.30
CA GLY A 62 -1.52 -3.79 -9.23
C GLY A 62 -1.16 -4.05 -10.69
N ASP A 63 -2.15 -3.82 -11.56
CA ASP A 63 -2.00 -4.03 -13.01
C ASP A 63 -1.04 -3.05 -13.69
N LEU A 64 -0.73 -1.92 -13.03
CA LEU A 64 0.12 -0.89 -13.62
C LEU A 64 1.50 -1.43 -13.95
N VAL A 65 2.16 -2.15 -13.05
CA VAL A 65 3.53 -2.67 -13.25
C VAL A 65 3.57 -4.10 -13.78
N LYS A 66 2.42 -4.68 -14.14
CA LYS A 66 2.32 -6.06 -14.61
C LYS A 66 3.12 -6.28 -15.89
N GLY A 67 3.94 -7.34 -15.91
CA GLY A 67 4.80 -7.66 -17.05
C GLY A 67 6.03 -6.75 -17.19
N ARG A 68 6.32 -5.91 -16.18
CA ARG A 68 7.51 -5.06 -16.13
C ARG A 68 8.42 -5.50 -14.98
N THR A 69 9.72 -5.22 -15.12
CA THR A 69 10.70 -5.47 -14.06
C THR A 69 10.82 -4.22 -13.20
N VAL A 70 10.55 -4.32 -11.90
CA VAL A 70 10.69 -3.21 -10.96
C VAL A 70 11.86 -3.53 -10.03
N VAL A 71 12.86 -2.66 -10.02
CA VAL A 71 13.97 -2.70 -9.07
C VAL A 71 13.80 -1.53 -8.12
N LEU A 72 13.65 -1.83 -6.84
CA LEU A 72 13.40 -0.84 -5.80
C LEU A 72 14.48 -0.96 -4.73
N VAL A 73 15.16 0.15 -4.48
CA VAL A 73 16.08 0.32 -3.36
C VAL A 73 15.30 0.98 -2.24
N THR A 74 15.28 0.37 -1.05
CA THR A 74 14.57 0.90 0.11
C THR A 74 15.31 0.52 1.38
N HIS A 75 15.14 1.33 2.41
CA HIS A 75 15.51 0.97 3.78
C HIS A 75 14.36 0.28 4.54
N SER A 76 13.12 0.37 4.04
CA SER A 76 11.93 -0.21 4.66
C SER A 76 11.48 -1.47 3.91
N VAL A 77 12.03 -2.62 4.30
CA VAL A 77 11.77 -3.92 3.67
C VAL A 77 10.36 -4.46 4.00
N ALA A 78 9.90 -4.24 5.24
CA ALA A 78 8.62 -4.74 5.73
C ALA A 78 7.41 -4.34 4.87
N LEU A 79 7.42 -3.15 4.26
CA LEU A 79 6.33 -2.70 3.40
C LEU A 79 6.27 -3.46 2.07
N LEU A 80 7.41 -3.94 1.56
CA LEU A 80 7.53 -4.56 0.25
C LEU A 80 7.53 -6.08 0.26
N GLN A 81 7.76 -6.70 1.42
CA GLN A 81 7.67 -8.15 1.60
C GLN A 81 6.50 -8.83 0.85
N PRO A 82 5.24 -8.34 0.92
CA PRO A 82 4.13 -9.06 0.30
C PRO A 82 4.13 -9.07 -1.23
N ILE A 83 4.90 -8.18 -1.87
CA ILE A 83 4.92 -8.04 -3.33
C ILE A 83 6.28 -8.35 -3.95
N ALA A 84 7.35 -8.39 -3.14
CA ALA A 84 8.69 -8.64 -3.62
C ALA A 84 8.81 -10.11 -4.04
N ALA A 85 9.33 -10.35 -5.25
CA ALA A 85 9.67 -11.71 -5.68
C ALA A 85 11.07 -12.12 -5.20
N PHE A 86 11.98 -11.16 -5.17
CA PHE A 86 13.39 -11.36 -4.84
C PHE A 86 13.88 -10.18 -4.00
N VAL A 87 14.62 -10.49 -2.93
CA VAL A 87 15.19 -9.49 -2.02
C VAL A 87 16.69 -9.68 -1.99
N VAL A 88 17.44 -8.59 -2.14
CA VAL A 88 18.90 -8.55 -1.99
C VAL A 88 19.24 -7.57 -0.90
N ALA A 89 20.01 -8.03 0.08
CA ALA A 89 20.54 -7.17 1.13
C ALA A 89 22.01 -6.87 0.89
N VAL A 90 22.34 -5.59 1.02
CA VAL A 90 23.66 -5.04 0.78
C VAL A 90 24.12 -4.31 2.04
N LYS A 91 25.34 -4.59 2.50
CA LYS A 91 25.97 -3.96 3.66
C LYS A 91 27.46 -3.78 3.40
N ASN A 92 28.00 -2.60 3.69
CA ASN A 92 29.42 -2.26 3.49
C ASN A 92 29.92 -2.65 2.09
N ASP A 93 29.19 -2.24 1.05
CA ASP A 93 29.47 -2.53 -0.37
C ASP A 93 29.50 -4.02 -0.75
N ASN A 94 29.06 -4.91 0.14
CA ASN A 94 29.00 -6.35 -0.08
C ASN A 94 27.56 -6.84 -0.01
N VAL A 95 27.21 -7.81 -0.86
CA VAL A 95 25.92 -8.51 -0.78
C VAL A 95 25.99 -9.49 0.39
N ILE A 96 25.15 -9.28 1.40
CA ILE A 96 25.10 -10.11 2.62
C ILE A 96 24.13 -11.27 2.51
N GLY A 97 23.15 -11.17 1.61
CA GLY A 97 22.17 -12.21 1.38
C GLY A 97 21.26 -11.88 0.22
N SER A 98 20.71 -12.92 -0.40
CA SER A 98 19.66 -12.81 -1.39
C SER A 98 18.67 -13.95 -1.20
N SER A 99 17.38 -13.68 -1.24
CA SER A 99 16.36 -14.71 -1.16
C SER A 99 15.21 -14.47 -2.13
N ASP A 100 14.65 -15.58 -2.61
CA ASP A 100 13.34 -15.61 -3.22
C ASP A 100 12.29 -15.59 -2.10
N VAL A 101 11.37 -14.64 -2.12
CA VAL A 101 10.44 -14.36 -1.01
C VAL A 101 9.42 -15.49 -0.75
N ASN A 102 9.39 -16.51 -1.62
CA ASN A 102 8.62 -17.74 -1.38
C ASN A 102 9.19 -18.62 -0.24
N ASP A 103 10.41 -18.35 0.23
CA ASP A 103 10.98 -19.03 1.39
C ASP A 103 10.84 -18.15 2.65
N ALA A 104 9.66 -18.22 3.26
CA ALA A 104 9.19 -17.37 4.37
C ALA A 104 10.10 -17.34 5.61
N LEU A 105 11.09 -18.22 5.69
CA LEU A 105 12.04 -18.34 6.81
C LEU A 105 13.30 -17.49 6.61
N SER A 106 13.64 -17.09 5.38
CA SER A 106 14.89 -16.36 5.07
C SER A 106 14.75 -14.84 5.17
N THR A 107 13.53 -14.31 5.04
CA THR A 107 13.27 -12.86 5.06
C THR A 107 13.54 -12.26 6.43
N THR A 108 13.26 -13.00 7.51
CA THR A 108 13.58 -12.61 8.89
C THR A 108 15.07 -12.50 9.14
N ASP A 109 15.89 -13.37 8.55
CA ASP A 109 17.35 -13.31 8.70
C ASP A 109 17.93 -12.13 7.91
N ILE A 110 17.37 -11.83 6.74
CA ILE A 110 17.76 -10.66 5.95
C ILE A 110 17.35 -9.37 6.66
N GLU A 111 16.12 -9.30 7.17
CA GLU A 111 15.66 -8.15 7.96
C GLU A 111 16.47 -7.97 9.23
N ALA A 112 16.81 -9.03 9.94
CA ALA A 112 17.70 -8.96 11.10
C ALA A 112 19.14 -8.53 10.72
N ALA A 113 19.63 -8.95 9.55
CA ALA A 113 20.97 -8.60 9.08
C ALA A 113 21.08 -7.13 8.60
N VAL A 114 19.99 -6.58 8.05
CA VAL A 114 19.88 -5.19 7.59
C VAL A 114 19.53 -4.26 8.75
N THR A 115 18.64 -4.70 9.63
CA THR A 115 18.14 -3.95 10.79
C THR A 115 18.95 -4.35 12.02
N GLY A 116 20.20 -3.88 12.10
CA GLY A 116 20.93 -3.90 13.37
C GLY A 116 20.16 -3.06 14.39
N GLU A 117 19.42 -3.73 15.28
CA GLU A 117 18.63 -3.19 16.40
C GLU A 117 17.88 -1.87 16.15
N MET A 118 16.57 -1.98 15.89
CA MET A 118 15.60 -1.07 16.50
C MET A 118 14.24 -1.75 16.56
N GLY A 119 13.96 -2.31 17.74
CA GLY A 119 12.61 -2.60 18.16
C GLY A 119 11.91 -1.30 18.55
N SER A 120 10.71 -1.11 18.00
CA SER A 120 9.60 -0.57 18.76
C SER A 120 8.34 -1.24 18.23
N THR A 121 8.08 -2.44 18.74
CA THR A 121 6.72 -2.88 18.96
C THR A 121 6.16 -2.01 20.07
N GLU A 122 5.28 -1.08 19.73
CA GLU A 122 4.14 -0.81 20.61
C GLU A 122 2.89 -1.20 19.83
N SER A 123 2.38 -2.35 20.23
CA SER A 123 1.01 -2.76 19.98
C SER A 123 0.08 -1.74 20.63
N SER A 124 -0.89 -1.24 19.88
CA SER A 124 -2.23 -1.09 20.41
C SER A 124 -3.19 -1.65 19.39
N GLU A 125 -3.63 -2.87 19.66
CA GLU A 125 -4.90 -3.39 19.19
C GLU A 125 -5.98 -2.35 19.55
N GLU A 126 -6.68 -1.83 18.55
CA GLU A 126 -8.04 -1.38 18.75
C GLU A 126 -8.88 -1.92 17.59
N LEU A 127 -9.73 -2.88 17.93
CA LEU A 127 -10.77 -3.44 17.08
C LEU A 127 -11.77 -2.32 16.78
N VAL A 128 -11.71 -1.75 15.59
CA VAL A 128 -12.80 -0.90 15.11
C VAL A 128 -13.85 -1.82 14.50
N GLU A 129 -14.88 -2.15 15.28
CA GLU A 129 -16.12 -2.71 14.77
C GLU A 129 -16.72 -1.79 13.69
N PRO A 130 -17.35 -2.32 12.63
CA PRO A 130 -17.93 -1.51 11.58
C PRO A 130 -19.16 -0.75 12.11
N GLU A 131 -19.02 0.56 12.26
CA GLU A 131 -20.15 1.45 12.54
C GLU A 131 -21.07 1.48 11.31
N VAL A 132 -22.17 0.74 11.42
CA VAL A 132 -23.32 0.80 10.52
C VAL A 132 -23.97 2.18 10.63
N VAL A 133 -23.94 2.94 9.54
CA VAL A 133 -24.74 4.16 9.40
C VAL A 133 -26.22 3.83 9.61
N SER A 134 -26.73 4.27 10.76
CA SER A 134 -28.13 4.22 11.15
C SER A 134 -28.97 5.09 10.23
N ALA A 135 -29.91 4.46 9.51
CA ALA A 135 -31.00 5.14 8.83
C ALA A 135 -31.92 5.85 9.85
N PRO A 136 -32.47 7.05 9.52
CA PRO A 136 -33.37 7.75 10.43
C PRO A 136 -34.73 7.07 10.55
N SER A 137 -35.26 7.10 11.77
CA SER A 137 -36.50 6.49 12.26
C SER A 137 -37.78 6.93 11.56
N MET A 138 -38.69 5.98 11.30
CA MET A 138 -40.14 6.24 11.14
C MET A 138 -40.93 5.43 12.20
N PRO A 139 -42.04 5.97 12.73
CA PRO A 139 -42.72 5.49 13.93
C PRO A 139 -43.61 4.24 13.72
N PRO A 140 -44.03 3.56 14.81
CA PRO A 140 -44.56 2.20 14.77
C PRO A 140 -46.06 2.16 14.47
N GLY A 141 -46.49 1.11 13.76
CA GLY A 141 -47.91 0.86 13.51
C GLY A 141 -48.19 -0.53 12.97
N GLY A 142 -48.43 -1.47 13.90
CA GLY A 142 -49.58 -2.38 13.81
C GLY A 142 -49.59 -3.52 12.78
N ASN A 143 -49.38 -4.72 13.33
CA ASN A 143 -50.09 -5.98 13.05
C ASN A 143 -49.52 -7.06 12.08
N SER A 144 -49.23 -8.19 12.75
CA SER A 144 -49.61 -9.57 12.42
C SER A 144 -48.76 -10.37 11.44
N TYR A 145 -47.82 -11.13 12.02
CA TYR A 145 -47.50 -12.48 11.55
C TYR A 145 -48.56 -13.45 12.08
N GLN A 146 -49.30 -14.11 11.18
CA GLN A 146 -49.94 -15.38 11.48
C GLN A 146 -49.74 -16.35 10.31
N LYS A 147 -48.77 -17.26 10.52
CA LYS A 147 -48.70 -18.53 9.81
C LYS A 147 -49.92 -19.38 10.22
N ARG A 148 -50.72 -19.78 9.24
CA ARG A 148 -51.47 -21.03 9.20
C ARG A 148 -51.28 -21.54 7.78
N SER A 149 -50.37 -22.49 7.49
CA SER A 149 -50.56 -23.92 7.76
C SER A 149 -52.02 -24.26 8.02
N GLN A 150 -52.72 -24.73 6.98
CA GLN A 150 -53.48 -25.98 7.04
C GLN A 150 -54.11 -26.35 5.69
N ARG A 151 -53.78 -27.58 5.27
CA ARG A 151 -54.64 -28.59 4.63
C ARG A 151 -54.90 -28.54 3.12
N ARG A 152 -54.45 -29.65 2.51
CA ARG A 152 -55.04 -30.35 1.36
C ARG A 152 -56.59 -30.42 1.45
N ALA A 153 -57.24 -30.17 0.32
CA ALA A 153 -57.96 -31.20 -0.43
C ALA A 153 -57.17 -31.34 -1.76
N CYS A 154 -56.77 -32.50 -2.27
CA CYS A 154 -57.17 -33.89 -2.01
C CYS A 154 -56.01 -34.71 -1.40
#